data_AF-A0A8T6CHL6-F1
#
_entry.id   AF-A0A8T6CHL6-F1
#
_cell.length_a   1.000
_cell.length_b   1.000
_cell.length_c   1.000
_cell.angle_alpha   90.00
_cell.angle_beta   90.00
_cell.angle_gamma   90.00
#
_symmetry.space_group_name_H-M   'P 1'
#
loop_
_entity.id
_entity.type
_entity.pdbx_description
1 polymer ?
#
loop_
_entity_poly.entity_id
_entity_poly.type
_entity_poly.pdbx_seq_one_letter_code
_entity_poly.pdbx_strand_id
1 'polypeptide(L)' 'MQIGVTYPQLELGADPAAIRDFAQAAEQAGFDYLLAYDHVLGADPSMHDLSGPYTHESLFHEP' A
#
# COMPACT_ATOMS: atom_id res chain seq x y z
N MET A 1 -17.67 -8.61 13.41
CA MET A 1 -16.95 -8.89 12.14
C MET A 1 -16.35 -7.57 11.71
N GLN A 2 -15.07 -7.54 11.35
CA GLN A 2 -14.42 -6.34 10.84
C GLN A 2 -14.24 -6.46 9.32
N ILE A 3 -14.52 -5.39 8.58
CA ILE A 3 -14.36 -5.31 7.13
C ILE A 3 -13.39 -4.16 6.84
N GLY A 4 -12.27 -4.47 6.19
CA GLY A 4 -11.29 -3.47 5.76
C GLY A 4 -11.23 -3.31 4.26
N VAL A 5 -10.44 -2.33 3.81
CA VAL A 5 -10.13 -2.08 2.40
C VAL A 5 -8.62 -2.01 2.18
N THR A 6 -8.15 -2.57 1.07
CA THR A 6 -6.75 -2.50 0.67
C THR A 6 -6.44 -1.11 0.10
N TYR A 7 -5.38 -0.49 0.60
CA TYR A 7 -4.84 0.76 0.09
C TYR A 7 -4.29 0.55 -1.34
N PRO A 8 -4.73 1.33 -2.34
CA PRO A 8 -4.32 1.17 -3.73
C PRO A 8 -2.95 1.81 -3.99
N GLN A 9 -1.91 1.16 -3.48
CA GLN A 9 -0.53 1.67 -3.44
C GLN A 9 0.01 2.10 -4.81
N LEU A 10 -0.28 1.32 -5.84
CA LEU A 10 0.26 1.55 -7.19
C LEU A 10 -0.56 2.56 -7.97
N GLU A 11 -1.87 2.61 -7.72
CA GLU A 11 -2.81 3.42 -8.49
C GLU A 11 -2.96 4.83 -7.93
N LEU A 12 -2.85 5.02 -6.62
CA LEU A 12 -3.07 6.33 -5.98
C LEU A 12 -1.86 7.27 -6.08
N GLY A 13 -0.66 6.70 -6.23
CA GLY A 13 0.58 7.47 -6.25
C GLY A 13 1.05 7.91 -4.87
N ALA A 14 1.79 9.02 -4.82
CA ALA A 14 2.49 9.50 -3.62
C ALA A 14 2.05 10.88 -3.12
N ASP A 15 0.91 11.40 -3.58
CA ASP A 15 0.37 12.68 -3.08
C ASP A 15 -0.24 12.49 -1.67
N PRO A 16 0.32 13.12 -0.62
CA PRO A 16 -0.21 12.99 0.73
C PRO A 16 -1.66 13.48 0.88
N ALA A 17 -2.10 14.43 0.03
CA ALA A 17 -3.48 14.90 0.05
C ALA A 17 -4.43 13.79 -0.47
N ALA A 18 -4.10 13.16 -1.58
CA ALA A 18 -4.87 12.04 -2.13
C ALA A 18 -4.93 10.84 -1.16
N ILE A 19 -3.82 10.53 -0.48
CA ILE A 19 -3.75 9.46 0.53
C ILE A 19 -4.70 9.74 1.69
N ARG A 20 -4.67 10.97 2.23
CA ARG A 20 -5.59 11.39 3.30
C ARG A 20 -7.04 11.28 2.84
N ASP A 21 -7.34 11.78 1.64
CA ASP A 21 -8.71 11.80 1.13
C ASP A 21 -9.25 10.37 0.91
N PHE A 22 -8.41 9.43 0.45
CA PHE A 22 -8.76 8.00 0.40
C PHE A 22 -9.06 7.43 1.79
N ALA A 23 -8.20 7.69 2.78
CA ALA A 23 -8.38 7.17 4.14
C ALA A 23 -9.69 7.68 4.77
N GLN A 24 -9.98 8.97 4.60
CA GLN A 24 -11.22 9.58 5.09
C GLN A 24 -12.46 9.03 4.36
N ALA A 25 -12.37 8.81 3.05
CA ALA A 25 -13.47 8.20 2.29
C ALA A 25 -13.74 6.76 2.72
N ALA A 26 -12.70 5.97 2.99
CA ALA A 26 -12.84 4.60 3.49
C ALA A 26 -13.50 4.56 4.88
N GLU A 27 -13.10 5.45 5.78
CA GLU A 27 -13.73 5.60 7.10
C GLU A 27 -15.22 5.99 6.97
N GLN A 28 -15.54 6.98 6.13
CA GLN A 28 -16.93 7.40 5.88
C GLN A 28 -17.78 6.32 5.24
N ALA A 29 -17.17 5.42 4.44
CA ALA A 29 -17.84 4.26 3.86
C ALA A 29 -18.10 3.12 4.86
N GLY A 30 -17.58 3.24 6.09
CA GLY A 30 -17.80 2.28 7.18
C GLY A 30 -16.81 1.12 7.23
N PHE A 31 -15.63 1.25 6.61
CA PHE A 31 -14.56 0.27 6.77
C PHE A 31 -13.87 0.43 8.13
N ASP A 32 -13.52 -0.69 8.75
CA ASP A 32 -12.90 -0.74 10.07
C ASP A 32 -11.38 -0.49 10.03
N TYR A 33 -10.73 -0.80 8.90
CA TYR A 33 -9.28 -0.65 8.75
C TYR A 33 -8.84 -0.53 7.29
N LEU A 34 -7.65 0.03 7.10
CA LEU A 34 -6.91 0.03 5.84
C LEU A 34 -5.80 -1.02 5.89
N LEU A 35 -5.56 -1.73 4.80
CA LEU A 35 -4.42 -2.63 4.63
C LEU A 35 -3.42 -2.02 3.64
N ALA A 36 -2.20 -1.75 4.09
CA ALA A 36 -1.06 -1.36 3.26
C ALA A 36 0.05 -2.41 3.40
N TYR A 37 0.82 -2.61 2.33
CA TYR A 37 1.93 -3.55 2.27
C TYR A 37 3.25 -2.77 2.26
N ASP A 38 4.32 -3.42 2.66
CA ASP A 38 5.66 -2.85 2.66
C ASP A 38 6.67 -4.00 2.62
N HIS A 39 7.72 -3.86 1.83
CA HIS A 39 8.88 -4.76 1.87
C HIS A 39 9.90 -4.21 2.87
N VAL A 40 9.72 -4.52 4.16
CA VAL A 40 10.60 -4.07 5.27
C VAL A 40 12.08 -4.43 5.06
N LEU A 41 12.38 -5.53 4.34
CA LEU A 41 13.75 -5.96 4.01
C LEU A 41 14.18 -5.53 2.59
N GLY A 42 13.39 -4.69 1.94
CA GLY A 42 13.45 -4.35 0.52
C GLY A 42 12.96 -5.49 -0.38
N ALA A 43 12.70 -5.15 -1.64
CA ALA A 43 12.36 -6.09 -2.71
C ALA A 43 13.28 -5.91 -3.93
N ASP A 44 14.57 -5.78 -3.70
CA ASP A 44 15.57 -5.80 -4.77
C ASP A 44 15.81 -7.24 -5.28
N PRO A 45 15.46 -7.56 -6.54
CA PRO A 45 15.68 -8.90 -7.11
C PRO A 45 17.16 -9.30 -7.22
N SER A 46 18.10 -8.35 -7.09
CA SER A 46 19.53 -8.65 -7.04
C SER A 46 19.97 -9.22 -5.67
N MET A 47 19.19 -8.96 -4.62
CA MET A 47 19.48 -9.32 -3.24
C MET A 47 18.57 -10.46 -2.72
N HIS A 48 17.40 -10.64 -3.33
CA HIS A 48 16.37 -11.56 -2.87
C HIS A 48 15.83 -12.44 -4.01
N ASP A 49 15.53 -13.71 -3.71
CA ASP A 49 14.78 -14.59 -4.60
C ASP A 49 13.27 -14.32 -4.41
N LEU A 50 12.74 -13.41 -5.22
CA LEU A 50 11.37 -12.92 -5.10
C LEU A 50 10.41 -13.73 -5.97
N SER A 51 9.17 -13.89 -5.49
CA SER A 51 8.05 -14.38 -6.29
C SER A 51 6.98 -13.30 -6.45
N GLY A 52 6.50 -13.11 -7.67
CA GLY A 52 5.50 -12.08 -7.99
C GLY A 52 6.07 -10.90 -8.78
N PRO A 53 5.21 -9.92 -9.15
CA PRO A 53 5.57 -8.86 -10.09
C PRO A 53 6.16 -7.60 -9.44
N TYR A 54 6.21 -7.52 -8.11
CA TYR A 54 6.59 -6.30 -7.39
C TYR A 54 8.05 -6.35 -6.90
N THR A 55 8.70 -5.20 -6.98
CA THR A 55 10.11 -4.98 -6.61
C THR A 55 10.21 -3.71 -5.76
N HIS A 56 11.42 -3.38 -5.29
CA HIS A 56 11.72 -2.12 -4.61
C HIS A 56 11.44 -0.86 -5.46
N GLU A 57 11.28 -1.01 -6.79
CA GLU A 57 10.89 0.09 -7.68
C GLU A 57 9.37 0.31 -7.68
N SER A 58 8.60 -0.63 -7.12
CA SER A 58 7.15 -0.50 -6.99
C SER A 58 6.81 0.43 -5.83
N LEU A 59 5.76 1.25 -5.99
CA LEU A 59 5.44 2.32 -5.05
C LEU A 59 4.70 1.82 -3.79
N PHE A 60 5.41 1.15 -2.89
CA PHE A 60 4.89 0.65 -1.62
C PHE A 60 5.14 1.60 -0.43
N HIS A 61 5.65 2.81 -0.66
CA HIS A 61 6.02 3.80 0.37
C HIS A 61 7.05 3.26 1.38
N GLU A 62 8.01 2.49 0.87
CA GLU A 62 9.05 1.81 1.64
C GLU A 62 10.21 2.77 2.00
N PRO A 63 10.97 2.49 3.08
CA PRO A 63 12.09 3.34 3.54
C PRO A 63 13.31 3.38 2.62
#